data_AF-A0A1J3IFV6-F1
#
_entry.id   AF-A0A1J3IFV6-F1
#
_cell.length_a   1.000
_cell.length_b   1.000
_cell.length_c   1.000
_cell.angle_alpha   90.00
_cell.angle_beta   90.00
_cell.angle_gamma   90.00
#
_symmetry.space_group_name_H-M   'P 1'
#
loop_
_entity.id
_entity.type
_entity.pdbx_description
1 polymer ?
#
loop_
_entity_poly.entity_id
_entity_poly.type
_entity_poly.pdbx_seq_one_letter_code
_entity_poly.pdbx_strand_id
1 'polypeptide(L)'
;SFLFNSLVNHTRLTVLRLSSKIGSIQAHAESPWVPVFQLKVLVLRNFILGNTIPGFLLHQHDLSYVDLSHNKLTTGPFARWILQNNTRLQALYLNNNLLTELQ
;
A
#
# COMPACT_ATOMS: atom_id res chain seq x y z
N SER A 1 0.84 1.50 -16.35
CA SER A 1 1.42 1.21 -15.02
C SER A 1 1.35 2.47 -14.17
N PHE A 2 1.55 2.36 -12.85
CA PHE A 2 1.63 3.50 -11.94
C PHE A 2 2.99 3.50 -11.23
N LEU A 3 3.54 4.69 -11.01
CA LEU A 3 4.80 4.93 -10.29
C LEU A 3 4.46 5.67 -9.00
N PHE A 4 4.69 5.07 -7.82
CA PHE A 4 4.41 5.78 -6.57
C PHE A 4 5.39 6.94 -6.35
N ASN A 5 6.58 6.97 -6.97
CA ASN A 5 7.54 8.07 -6.79
C ASN A 5 7.10 9.36 -7.49
N SER A 6 6.14 9.26 -8.42
CA SER A 6 5.47 10.43 -9.01
C SER A 6 4.77 11.30 -7.96
N LEU A 7 4.53 10.75 -6.76
CA LEU A 7 3.94 11.45 -5.64
C LEU A 7 4.92 12.35 -4.87
N VAL A 8 6.23 12.34 -5.19
CA VAL A 8 7.28 13.02 -4.40
C VAL A 8 7.00 14.51 -4.12
N ASN A 9 6.39 15.22 -5.06
CA ASN A 9 6.09 16.65 -4.92
C ASN A 9 4.75 16.96 -4.22
N HIS A 10 3.98 15.93 -3.85
CA HIS A 10 2.68 16.09 -3.21
C HIS A 10 2.83 16.15 -1.68
N THR A 11 3.50 17.20 -1.19
CA THR A 11 3.89 17.34 0.23
C THR A 11 2.71 17.33 1.22
N ARG A 12 1.49 17.65 0.77
CA ARG A 12 0.25 17.65 1.57
C ARG A 12 -0.63 16.43 1.35
N LEU A 13 -0.12 15.39 0.67
CA LEU A 13 -0.91 14.20 0.38
C LEU A 13 -1.23 13.43 1.66
N THR A 14 -2.51 13.34 1.99
CA THR A 14 -3.02 12.60 3.16
C THR A 14 -3.93 11.44 2.77
N VAL A 15 -4.40 11.41 1.53
CA VAL A 15 -5.33 10.43 1.01
C VAL A 15 -4.85 10.00 -0.37
N LEU A 16 -4.54 8.71 -0.53
CA LEU A 16 -4.23 8.11 -1.82
C LEU A 16 -5.26 7.02 -2.10
N ARG A 17 -6.04 7.19 -3.17
CA ARG A 17 -7.02 6.20 -3.63
C ARG A 17 -6.77 5.88 -5.09
N LEU A 18 -6.30 4.67 -5.36
CA LEU A 18 -6.07 4.16 -6.70
C LEU A 18 -6.77 2.82 -6.85
N SER A 19 -7.60 2.71 -7.88
CA SER A 19 -8.31 1.48 -8.21
C SER A 19 -8.60 1.44 -9.69
N SER A 20 -8.47 0.26 -10.30
CA SER A 20 -9.03 0.03 -11.64
C SER A 20 -10.39 -0.63 -11.57
N LYS A 21 -11.30 -0.25 -12.49
CA LYS A 21 -12.55 -0.98 -12.75
C LYS A 21 -12.37 -2.07 -13.82
N ILE A 22 -11.33 -1.95 -14.65
CA ILE A 22 -11.07 -2.83 -15.80
C ILE A 22 -9.63 -3.35 -15.67
N GLY A 23 -9.48 -4.67 -15.46
CA GLY A 23 -8.17 -5.30 -15.32
C GLY A 23 -7.38 -4.83 -14.09
N SER A 24 -6.05 -4.95 -14.16
CA SER A 24 -5.16 -4.62 -13.05
C SER A 24 -4.13 -3.54 -13.42
N ILE A 25 -3.77 -2.71 -12.44
CA ILE A 25 -2.74 -1.67 -12.57
C ILE A 25 -1.39 -2.31 -12.26
N GLN A 26 -0.50 -2.35 -13.23
CA GLN A 26 0.88 -2.75 -12.98
C GLN A 26 1.61 -1.65 -12.17
N ALA A 27 2.09 -1.98 -10.98
CA ALA A 27 3.09 -1.18 -10.29
C ALA A 27 4.48 -1.65 -10.70
N HIS A 28 5.43 -0.73 -10.85
CA HIS A 28 6.83 -1.09 -11.04
C HIS A 28 7.53 -1.20 -9.69
N ALA A 29 8.51 -2.11 -9.60
CA ALA A 29 9.47 -2.09 -8.51
C ALA A 29 10.26 -0.79 -8.62
N GLU A 30 10.27 -0.02 -7.55
CA GLU A 30 10.93 1.28 -7.50
C GLU A 30 12.12 1.24 -6.54
N SER A 31 13.14 2.04 -6.82
CA SER A 31 14.18 2.32 -5.86
C SER A 31 13.55 2.85 -4.56
N PRO A 32 14.04 2.43 -3.37
CA PRO A 32 13.56 2.98 -2.12
C PRO A 32 13.60 4.51 -2.13
N TRP A 33 12.50 5.16 -1.76
CA TRP A 33 12.48 6.60 -1.44
C TRP A 33 11.72 6.85 -0.15
N VAL A 34 12.03 7.99 0.46
CA VAL A 34 11.35 8.47 1.66
C VAL A 34 10.32 9.52 1.25
N PRO A 35 9.00 9.23 1.35
CA PRO A 35 7.97 10.22 1.08
C PRO A 35 8.02 11.34 2.14
N VAL A 36 7.87 12.58 1.69
CA VAL A 36 7.79 13.78 2.56
C VAL A 36 6.38 14.04 3.10
N PHE A 37 5.44 13.13 2.84
CA PHE A 37 4.04 13.22 3.24
C PHE A 37 3.65 12.02 4.12
N GLN A 38 2.56 12.18 4.87
CA GLN A 38 1.99 11.15 5.73
C GLN A 38 0.52 10.91 5.35
N LEU A 39 0.23 9.70 4.89
CA LEU A 39 -1.09 9.24 4.53
C LEU A 39 -1.87 8.86 5.79
N LYS A 40 -3.13 9.29 5.80
CA LYS A 40 -4.16 8.81 6.73
C LYS A 40 -5.01 7.72 6.12
N VAL A 41 -5.20 7.77 4.80
CA VAL A 41 -6.01 6.82 4.04
C VAL A 41 -5.24 6.33 2.83
N LEU A 42 -5.12 5.01 2.73
CA LEU A 42 -4.60 4.32 1.57
C LEU A 42 -5.64 3.35 1.03
N VAL A 43 -5.98 3.49 -0.25
CA VAL A 43 -6.74 2.49 -1.01
C VAL A 43 -5.98 2.17 -2.26
N LEU A 44 -5.50 0.93 -2.37
CA LEU A 44 -4.90 0.36 -3.57
C LEU A 44 -5.67 -0.92 -3.88
N ARG A 45 -6.47 -0.90 -4.95
CA ARG A 45 -7.24 -2.08 -5.37
C ARG A 45 -6.94 -2.43 -6.81
N ASN A 46 -6.95 -3.72 -7.13
CA ASN A 46 -6.67 -4.23 -8.47
C ASN A 46 -5.28 -3.82 -8.97
N PHE A 47 -4.26 -3.88 -8.12
CA PHE A 47 -2.86 -3.71 -8.52
C PHE A 47 -2.15 -5.05 -8.71
N ILE A 48 -1.15 -5.06 -9.59
CA ILE A 48 -0.11 -6.10 -9.65
C ILE A 48 1.08 -5.52 -8.88
N LEU A 49 1.13 -5.78 -7.57
CA LEU A 49 2.20 -5.29 -6.68
C LEU A 49 3.43 -6.21 -6.64
N GLY A 50 3.35 -7.39 -7.27
CA GLY A 50 4.39 -8.42 -7.17
C GLY A 50 4.34 -9.17 -5.84
N ASN A 51 5.51 -9.54 -5.30
CA ASN A 51 5.61 -10.33 -4.07
C ASN A 51 5.62 -9.50 -2.79
N THR A 52 5.62 -8.17 -2.89
CA THR A 52 5.81 -7.30 -1.73
C THR A 52 4.93 -6.05 -1.79
N ILE A 53 4.72 -5.47 -0.62
CA ILE A 53 4.04 -4.20 -0.45
C ILE A 53 5.02 -3.06 -0.83
N PRO A 54 4.56 -1.97 -1.49
CA PRO A 54 5.42 -0.84 -1.85
C PRO A 54 6.22 -0.27 -0.67
N GLY A 55 7.54 -0.14 -0.85
CA GLY A 55 8.47 0.20 0.23
C GLY A 55 8.24 1.57 0.87
N PHE A 56 7.66 2.55 0.15
CA PHE A 56 7.36 3.87 0.71
C PHE A 56 6.41 3.81 1.92
N LEU A 57 5.59 2.74 2.01
CA LEU A 57 4.67 2.53 3.12
C LEU A 57 5.39 2.26 4.45
N LEU A 58 6.65 1.83 4.41
CA LEU A 58 7.49 1.68 5.61
C LEU A 58 7.64 3.01 6.35
N HIS A 59 7.64 4.12 5.61
CA HIS A 59 7.81 5.48 6.13
C HIS A 59 6.48 6.14 6.53
N GLN A 60 5.38 5.40 6.53
CA GLN A 60 4.06 5.91 6.91
C GLN A 60 3.75 5.51 8.36
N HIS A 61 3.37 6.50 9.16
CA HIS A 61 3.13 6.36 10.61
C HIS A 61 1.77 6.92 11.08
N ASP A 62 0.97 7.50 10.19
CA ASP A 62 -0.34 8.11 10.52
C ASP A 62 -1.52 7.45 9.77
N LEU A 63 -1.34 6.23 9.25
CA LEU A 63 -2.41 5.50 8.58
C LEU A 63 -3.52 5.14 9.57
N SER A 64 -4.75 5.51 9.21
CA SER A 64 -5.98 5.17 9.93
C SER A 64 -6.85 4.18 9.17
N TYR A 65 -6.71 4.12 7.85
CA TYR A 65 -7.47 3.24 6.97
C TYR A 65 -6.57 2.73 5.84
N VAL A 66 -6.48 1.41 5.70
CA VAL A 66 -5.71 0.73 4.66
C VAL A 66 -6.59 -0.30 3.96
N ASP A 67 -6.77 -0.14 2.65
CA ASP A 67 -7.38 -1.15 1.78
C ASP A 67 -6.37 -1.58 0.71
N LEU A 68 -5.88 -2.81 0.86
CA LEU A 68 -5.01 -3.50 -0.09
C LEU A 68 -5.71 -4.72 -0.70
N SER A 69 -7.04 -4.72 -0.72
CA SER A 69 -7.83 -5.83 -1.26
C SER A 69 -7.66 -5.96 -2.79
N HIS A 70 -7.80 -7.18 -3.31
CA HIS A 70 -7.71 -7.47 -4.75
C HIS A 70 -6.35 -7.16 -5.40
N ASN A 71 -5.23 -7.30 -4.70
CA ASN A 71 -3.90 -6.99 -5.26
C ASN A 71 -3.05 -8.22 -5.60
N LYS A 72 -3.63 -9.43 -5.51
CA LYS A 72 -2.93 -10.71 -5.75
C LYS A 72 -1.59 -10.80 -5.00
N LEU A 73 -1.50 -10.20 -3.81
CA LEU A 73 -0.30 -10.28 -2.96
C LEU A 73 0.01 -11.75 -2.73
N THR A 74 1.20 -12.18 -3.14
CA THR A 74 1.61 -13.59 -3.14
C THR A 74 2.12 -14.04 -1.78
N THR A 75 2.32 -15.36 -1.63
CA THR A 75 2.73 -16.04 -0.41
C THR A 75 4.03 -15.48 0.16
N GLY A 76 3.91 -14.78 1.29
CA GLY A 76 4.98 -14.21 2.08
C GLY A 76 4.37 -13.61 3.35
N PRO A 77 5.14 -13.44 4.43
CA PRO A 77 4.62 -12.84 5.64
C PRO A 77 4.08 -11.44 5.33
N PHE A 78 2.83 -11.18 5.72
CA PHE A 78 2.30 -9.83 5.67
C PHE A 78 3.23 -8.90 6.46
N ALA A 79 3.42 -7.70 5.94
CA ALA A 79 4.25 -6.68 6.55
C ALA A 79 3.67 -6.20 7.91
N ARG A 80 4.00 -6.91 9.00
CA ARG A 80 3.60 -6.52 10.37
C ARG A 80 3.98 -5.07 10.70
N TRP A 81 5.04 -4.53 10.08
CA TRP A 81 5.45 -3.13 10.25
C TRP A 81 4.35 -2.14 9.86
N ILE A 82 3.40 -2.48 8.98
CA ILE A 82 2.24 -1.60 8.72
C ILE A 82 1.42 -1.41 9.99
N LEU A 83 1.19 -2.50 10.73
CA LEU A 83 0.44 -2.47 11.99
C LEU A 83 1.27 -1.79 13.09
N GLN A 84 2.55 -2.13 13.19
CA GLN A 84 3.44 -1.61 14.24
C GLN A 84 3.69 -0.09 14.07
N ASN A 85 3.87 0.37 12.84
CA ASN A 85 4.18 1.77 12.57
C ASN A 85 2.95 2.68 12.67
N ASN A 86 1.73 2.14 12.57
CA ASN A 86 0.49 2.91 12.46
C ASN A 86 -0.46 2.55 13.62
N THR A 87 -0.14 3.02 14.82
CA THR A 87 -0.91 2.72 16.05
C THR A 87 -2.34 3.26 16.05
N ARG A 88 -2.67 4.16 15.10
CA ARG A 88 -4.02 4.72 14.89
C ARG A 88 -4.82 3.98 13.82
N LEU A 89 -4.32 2.85 13.32
CA LEU A 89 -5.00 2.07 12.29
C LEU A 89 -6.32 1.52 12.82
N GLN A 90 -7.43 1.90 12.18
CA GLN A 90 -8.78 1.50 12.55
C GLN A 90 -9.34 0.42 11.63
N ALA A 91 -8.88 0.39 10.37
CA ALA A 91 -9.36 -0.57 9.39
C ALA A 91 -8.24 -1.05 8.46
N LEU A 92 -8.18 -2.37 8.26
CA LEU A 92 -7.26 -3.04 7.35
C LEU A 92 -8.02 -4.07 6.51
N TYR A 93 -8.06 -3.87 5.20
CA TYR A 93 -8.68 -4.78 4.25
C TYR A 93 -7.61 -5.49 3.42
N LEU A 94 -7.54 -6.82 3.56
CA LEU A 94 -6.60 -7.70 2.86
C LEU A 94 -7.30 -8.81 2.05
N ASN A 95 -8.63 -8.81 2.00
CA ASN A 95 -9.41 -9.81 1.29
C ASN A 95 -9.08 -9.86 -0.21
N ASN A 96 -9.30 -11.01 -0.84
CA ASN A 96 -8.98 -11.23 -2.26
C ASN A 96 -7.49 -11.02 -2.60
N ASN A 97 -6.62 -11.46 -1.69
CA ASN A 97 -5.19 -11.67 -1.93
C ASN A 97 -4.85 -13.17 -1.79
N LEU A 98 -3.60 -13.56 -2.04
CA LEU A 98 -3.10 -14.93 -1.94
C LEU A 98 -2.27 -15.14 -0.65
N LEU A 99 -2.61 -14.39 0.41
CA LEU A 99 -1.93 -14.46 1.71
C LEU A 99 -2.36 -15.75 2.44
N THR A 100 -1.39 -16.57 2.85
CA THR A 100 -1.65 -17.85 3.53
C THR A 100 -1.45 -17.79 5.04
N GLU A 101 -0.68 -16.82 5.54
CA GLU A 101 -0.44 -16.63 6.98
C GLU A 101 -0.40 -15.13 7.34
N LEU A 102 -1.14 -14.75 8.38
CA LEU A 102 -0.83 -13.59 9.19
C LEU A 102 0.07 -14.09 10.30
N GLN A 103 1.39 -14.13 10.07
CA GLN A 103 2.30 -14.17 11.20
C GLN A 103 2.14 -12.81 11.89
#